data_AF-A0A7S2SIC6-F1
#
_entry.id   AF-A0A7S2SIC6-F1
#
_cell.length_a   1.000
_cell.length_b   1.000
_cell.length_c   1.000
_cell.angle_alpha   90.00
_cell.angle_beta   90.00
_cell.angle_gamma   90.00
#
_symmetry.space_group_name_H-M   'P 1'
#
loop_
_entity.id
_entity.type
_entity.pdbx_description
1 polymer ?
#
loop_
_entity_poly.entity_id
_entity_poly.type
_entity_poly.pdbx_seq_one_letter_code
_entity_poly.pdbx_strand_id
1 'polypeptide(L)'
;AHSGAPPPLARGDTASVTTGCYEYYHYLQDGLQDKGWGCAYRALQTIFSWYSLNGFTTETVPSHRRIQEVLVENGDKPGDFLGSKGWIGSFEIALVLQAIVGAQSKLLHLSGPKDLPSATTPLLEHFSRHGPPVMIGSGDYAFVLLGVIAPGGVRQQSPRVLVLDPHYAGVDDAAHVTAHRSRLAAGRVGRACEWRELDSLPLGAFSNLVLPQVHVARESHRRL
;
A
#
# COMPACT_ATOMS: atom_id res chain seq x y z
N ALA A 1 4.72 12.30 -3.38
CA ALA A 1 4.10 12.47 -2.05
C ALA A 1 5.11 12.34 -0.89
N HIS A 2 5.81 11.21 -0.72
CA HIS A 2 6.66 11.02 0.48
C HIS A 2 7.94 11.87 0.59
N SER A 3 8.44 12.45 -0.50
CA SER A 3 9.67 13.27 -0.49
C SER A 3 9.61 14.46 0.47
N GLY A 4 8.41 14.90 0.87
CA GLY A 4 8.19 15.97 1.85
C GLY A 4 8.11 15.50 3.32
N ALA A 5 8.23 14.21 3.61
CA ALA A 5 8.07 13.64 4.95
C ALA A 5 9.31 12.80 5.36
N PRO A 6 10.42 13.45 5.75
CA PRO A 6 11.64 12.73 6.13
C PRO A 6 11.41 11.80 7.34
N PRO A 7 12.10 10.65 7.43
CA PRO A 7 11.96 9.73 8.56
C PRO A 7 12.37 10.39 9.89
N PRO A 8 11.51 10.40 10.92
CA PRO A 8 11.85 10.96 12.24
C PRO A 8 12.71 9.98 13.07
N LEU A 9 13.94 9.71 12.64
CA LEU A 9 14.83 8.72 13.26
C LEU A 9 15.31 9.15 14.65
N ALA A 10 15.24 8.22 15.60
CA ALA A 10 15.94 8.30 16.87
C ALA A 10 17.28 7.54 16.82
N ARG A 11 18.10 7.67 17.86
CA ARG A 11 19.38 6.95 17.95
C ARG A 11 19.15 5.44 17.94
N GLY A 12 19.79 4.75 16.98
CA GLY A 12 19.71 3.30 16.85
C GLY A 12 18.57 2.80 15.95
N ASP A 13 17.70 3.69 15.49
CA ASP A 13 16.66 3.34 14.53
C ASP A 13 17.25 2.92 13.19
N THR A 14 16.59 1.99 12.52
CA THR A 14 16.86 1.65 11.12
C THR A 14 15.61 1.89 10.29
N ALA A 15 15.75 2.51 9.12
CA ALA A 15 14.61 2.81 8.26
C ALA A 15 14.83 2.30 6.84
N SER A 16 13.73 1.93 6.20
CA SER A 16 13.67 1.59 4.79
C SER A 16 12.39 2.16 4.21
N VAL A 17 12.48 2.78 3.04
CA VAL A 17 11.35 3.43 2.35
C VAL A 17 11.25 2.90 0.93
N THR A 18 10.06 3.01 0.34
CA THR A 18 9.83 2.72 -1.08
C THR A 18 10.82 3.49 -1.94
N THR A 19 11.38 2.82 -2.94
CA THR A 19 12.29 3.39 -3.93
C THR A 19 11.57 3.51 -5.26
N GLY A 20 11.95 4.44 -6.13
CA GLY A 20 11.28 4.64 -7.42
C GLY A 20 10.03 5.53 -7.34
N CYS A 21 9.38 5.71 -8.49
CA CYS A 21 8.25 6.62 -8.64
C CYS A 21 6.90 5.91 -8.43
N TYR A 22 5.91 6.62 -7.90
CA TYR A 22 4.52 6.18 -7.81
C TYR A 22 3.61 7.42 -7.80
N GLU A 23 2.36 7.24 -8.18
CA GLU A 23 1.31 8.25 -8.08
C GLU A 23 0.40 7.96 -6.89
N TYR A 24 -0.21 9.00 -6.33
CA TYR A 24 -1.09 8.87 -5.19
C TYR A 24 -2.54 8.77 -5.64
N TYR A 25 -3.12 7.57 -5.49
CA TYR A 25 -4.53 7.35 -5.74
C TYR A 25 -5.35 7.39 -4.44
N HIS A 26 -6.45 8.12 -4.45
CA HIS A 26 -7.32 8.35 -3.30
C HIS A 26 -8.79 8.55 -3.72
N TYR A 27 -9.68 8.68 -2.73
CA TYR A 27 -11.11 8.84 -2.99
C TYR A 27 -11.44 10.04 -3.87
N LEU A 28 -12.53 9.90 -4.63
CA LEU A 28 -13.13 10.92 -5.50
C LEU A 28 -12.32 11.29 -6.75
N GLN A 29 -11.21 10.61 -7.01
CA GLN A 29 -10.52 10.70 -8.30
C GLN A 29 -11.31 9.99 -9.41
N ASP A 30 -10.98 10.32 -10.66
CA ASP A 30 -11.59 9.77 -11.88
C ASP A 30 -13.12 9.98 -11.97
N GLY A 31 -13.66 10.96 -11.23
CA GLY A 31 -15.10 11.22 -11.17
C GLY A 31 -15.93 10.13 -10.47
N LEU A 32 -15.28 9.18 -9.78
CA LEU A 32 -15.96 8.06 -9.13
C LEU A 32 -16.29 8.37 -7.67
N GLN A 33 -17.56 8.14 -7.26
CA GLN A 33 -17.94 8.19 -5.85
C GLN A 33 -17.66 6.86 -5.15
N ASP A 34 -16.41 6.70 -4.71
CA ASP A 34 -15.87 5.50 -4.08
C ASP A 34 -15.66 5.60 -2.57
N LYS A 35 -16.07 6.72 -1.95
CA LYS A 35 -15.94 6.93 -0.52
C LYS A 35 -16.70 5.86 0.26
N GLY A 36 -15.98 5.19 1.15
CA GLY A 36 -16.54 4.15 2.02
C GLY A 36 -16.55 2.75 1.41
N TRP A 37 -15.92 2.51 0.26
CA TRP A 37 -15.75 1.15 -0.28
C TRP A 37 -14.51 0.99 -1.19
N GLY A 38 -14.00 2.09 -1.77
CA GLY A 38 -12.91 2.08 -2.76
C GLY A 38 -11.48 2.05 -2.20
N CYS A 39 -11.27 2.03 -0.88
CA CYS A 39 -9.93 2.33 -0.32
C CYS A 39 -8.87 1.31 -0.75
N ALA A 40 -9.24 0.03 -0.82
CA ALA A 40 -8.35 -1.03 -1.29
C ALA A 40 -8.08 -0.95 -2.81
N TYR A 41 -9.06 -0.47 -3.60
CA TYR A 41 -8.87 -0.22 -5.03
C TYR A 41 -7.87 0.93 -5.25
N ARG A 42 -8.00 2.03 -4.52
CA ARG A 42 -7.06 3.16 -4.56
C ARG A 42 -5.66 2.78 -4.08
N ALA A 43 -5.57 1.94 -3.05
CA ALA A 43 -4.31 1.36 -2.60
C ALA A 43 -3.65 0.52 -3.72
N LEU A 44 -4.43 -0.34 -4.39
CA LEU A 44 -3.96 -1.11 -5.54
C LEU A 44 -3.52 -0.21 -6.70
N GLN A 45 -4.27 0.84 -7.04
CA GLN A 45 -3.88 1.78 -8.10
C GLN A 45 -2.54 2.48 -7.78
N THR A 46 -2.34 2.89 -6.52
CA THR A 46 -1.06 3.43 -6.05
C THR A 46 0.09 2.43 -6.25
N ILE A 47 -0.10 1.18 -5.82
CA ILE A 47 0.90 0.11 -6.02
C ILE A 47 1.14 -0.15 -7.51
N PHE A 48 0.08 -0.20 -8.31
CA PHE A 48 0.18 -0.47 -9.74
C PHE A 48 0.95 0.64 -10.47
N SER A 49 0.68 1.90 -10.12
CA SER A 49 1.40 3.05 -10.69
C SER A 49 2.90 2.94 -10.50
N TRP A 50 3.35 2.32 -9.39
CA TRP A 50 4.76 2.04 -9.17
C TRP A 50 5.31 1.08 -10.22
N TYR A 51 4.61 -0.01 -10.54
CA TYR A 51 5.06 -0.93 -11.59
C TYR A 51 5.12 -0.23 -12.96
N SER A 52 4.13 0.60 -13.28
CA SER A 52 4.07 1.35 -14.54
C SER A 52 5.21 2.37 -14.65
N LEU A 53 5.38 3.24 -13.64
CA LEU A 53 6.36 4.33 -13.65
C LEU A 53 7.81 3.87 -13.53
N ASN A 54 8.05 2.66 -13.02
CA ASN A 54 9.40 2.08 -12.94
C ASN A 54 9.69 1.06 -14.05
N GLY A 55 8.84 0.98 -15.09
CA GLY A 55 9.11 0.21 -16.30
C GLY A 55 8.94 -1.30 -16.18
N PHE A 56 8.19 -1.77 -15.18
CA PHE A 56 7.87 -3.19 -15.02
C PHE A 56 6.63 -3.64 -15.81
N THR A 57 5.85 -2.69 -16.32
CA THR A 57 4.72 -2.95 -17.21
C THR A 57 4.48 -1.78 -18.15
N THR A 58 3.90 -2.05 -19.32
CA THR A 58 3.37 -1.03 -20.23
C THR A 58 1.87 -0.78 -20.02
N GLU A 59 1.24 -1.56 -19.14
CA GLU A 59 -0.18 -1.41 -18.80
C GLU A 59 -0.42 -0.09 -18.06
N THR A 60 -1.57 0.51 -18.33
CA THR A 60 -2.06 1.68 -17.60
C THR A 60 -2.66 1.27 -16.26
N VAL A 61 -2.64 2.18 -15.27
CA VAL A 61 -3.27 1.94 -13.97
C VAL A 61 -4.75 1.56 -14.15
N PRO A 62 -5.20 0.39 -13.66
CA PRO A 62 -6.54 -0.09 -13.95
C PRO A 62 -7.61 0.72 -13.19
N SER A 63 -8.76 0.90 -13.83
CA SER A 63 -9.94 1.46 -13.17
C SER A 63 -10.55 0.46 -12.18
N HIS A 64 -11.46 0.92 -11.31
CA HIS A 64 -12.21 0.03 -10.41
C HIS A 64 -12.94 -1.06 -11.18
N ARG A 65 -13.55 -0.69 -12.31
CA ARG A 65 -14.24 -1.63 -13.18
C ARG A 65 -13.26 -2.68 -13.72
N ARG A 66 -12.09 -2.28 -14.22
CA ARG A 66 -11.11 -3.24 -14.74
C ARG A 66 -10.60 -4.18 -13.64
N ILE A 67 -10.39 -3.67 -12.43
CA ILE A 67 -10.03 -4.49 -11.26
C ILE A 67 -11.12 -5.55 -11.00
N GLN A 68 -12.39 -5.16 -11.01
CA GLN A 68 -13.52 -6.09 -10.84
C GLN A 68 -13.61 -7.11 -11.98
N GLU A 69 -13.40 -6.69 -13.23
CA GLU A 69 -13.37 -7.59 -14.40
C GLU A 69 -12.29 -8.65 -14.23
N VAL A 70 -11.08 -8.28 -13.84
CA VAL A 70 -9.97 -9.22 -13.61
C VAL A 70 -10.33 -10.25 -12.52
N LEU A 71 -10.97 -9.81 -11.44
CA LEU A 71 -11.38 -10.72 -10.36
C LEU A 71 -12.46 -11.71 -10.81
N VAL A 72 -13.39 -11.28 -11.65
CA VAL A 72 -14.42 -12.15 -12.26
C VAL A 72 -13.79 -13.10 -13.29
N GLU A 73 -12.92 -12.60 -14.16
CA GLU A 73 -12.21 -13.37 -15.20
C GLU A 73 -11.36 -14.51 -14.59
N ASN A 74 -10.80 -14.29 -13.40
CA ASN A 74 -9.99 -15.29 -12.68
C ASN A 74 -10.83 -16.18 -11.73
N GLY A 75 -12.16 -16.05 -11.74
CA GLY A 75 -13.06 -16.88 -10.93
C GLY A 75 -13.06 -16.60 -9.43
N ASP A 76 -12.44 -15.51 -8.98
CA ASP A 76 -12.44 -15.11 -7.56
C ASP A 76 -13.78 -14.51 -7.13
N LYS A 77 -14.42 -13.76 -8.04
CA LYS A 77 -15.72 -13.11 -7.79
C LYS A 77 -16.79 -13.57 -8.78
N PRO A 78 -18.06 -13.62 -8.36
CA PRO A 78 -19.19 -13.87 -9.25
C PRO A 78 -19.41 -12.69 -10.22
N GLY A 79 -20.11 -12.95 -11.33
CA GLY A 79 -20.30 -11.95 -12.39
C GLY A 79 -21.06 -10.68 -11.98
N ASP A 80 -21.91 -10.75 -10.95
CA ASP A 80 -22.64 -9.60 -10.39
C ASP A 80 -21.75 -8.68 -9.54
N PHE A 81 -20.50 -9.09 -9.25
CA PHE A 81 -19.50 -8.22 -8.65
C PHE A 81 -19.10 -7.07 -9.58
N LEU A 82 -19.23 -7.25 -10.90
CA LEU A 82 -18.87 -6.27 -11.90
C LEU A 82 -19.78 -5.03 -11.84
N GLY A 83 -19.19 -3.86 -11.63
CA GLY A 83 -19.91 -2.60 -11.44
C GLY A 83 -20.51 -2.43 -10.04
N SER A 84 -20.29 -3.38 -9.13
CA SER A 84 -20.74 -3.28 -7.75
C SER A 84 -19.88 -2.29 -6.94
N LYS A 85 -20.31 -2.02 -5.70
CA LYS A 85 -19.52 -1.31 -4.68
C LYS A 85 -18.89 -2.27 -3.67
N GLY A 86 -18.64 -3.52 -4.10
CA GLY A 86 -18.10 -4.56 -3.26
C GLY A 86 -16.63 -4.27 -2.88
N TRP A 87 -16.31 -4.59 -1.63
CA TRP A 87 -14.97 -4.42 -1.08
C TRP A 87 -14.01 -5.49 -1.63
N ILE A 88 -12.72 -5.14 -1.73
CA ILE A 88 -11.63 -6.08 -2.01
C ILE A 88 -10.62 -6.03 -0.86
N GLY A 89 -9.90 -7.13 -0.67
CA GLY A 89 -8.88 -7.25 0.37
C GLY A 89 -7.50 -7.54 -0.20
N SER A 90 -6.60 -7.94 0.70
CA SER A 90 -5.20 -8.21 0.40
C SER A 90 -5.00 -9.32 -0.63
N PHE A 91 -5.85 -10.35 -0.61
CA PHE A 91 -5.77 -11.45 -1.57
C PHE A 91 -6.15 -10.99 -2.98
N GLU A 92 -7.26 -10.29 -3.13
CA GLU A 92 -7.71 -9.76 -4.42
C GLU A 92 -6.70 -8.78 -5.03
N ILE A 93 -6.06 -7.95 -4.21
CA ILE A 93 -4.96 -7.07 -4.67
C ILE A 93 -3.80 -7.90 -5.22
N ALA A 94 -3.36 -8.93 -4.50
CA ALA A 94 -2.28 -9.80 -4.95
C ALA A 94 -2.63 -10.52 -6.27
N LEU A 95 -3.87 -11.00 -6.39
CA LEU A 95 -4.38 -11.66 -7.59
C LEU A 95 -4.36 -10.71 -8.79
N VAL A 96 -4.86 -9.47 -8.63
CA VAL A 96 -4.90 -8.50 -9.72
C VAL A 96 -3.50 -8.08 -10.16
N LEU A 97 -2.56 -7.88 -9.22
CA LEU A 97 -1.16 -7.63 -9.55
C LEU A 97 -0.55 -8.80 -10.33
N GLN A 98 -0.79 -10.04 -9.90
CA GLN A 98 -0.29 -11.21 -10.60
C GLN A 98 -0.90 -11.34 -12.01
N ALA A 99 -2.20 -11.06 -12.16
CA ALA A 99 -2.92 -11.22 -13.42
C ALA A 99 -2.53 -10.17 -14.47
N ILE A 100 -2.30 -8.92 -14.06
CA ILE A 100 -2.02 -7.82 -15.01
C ILE A 100 -0.52 -7.60 -15.20
N VAL A 101 0.25 -7.54 -14.11
CA VAL A 101 1.69 -7.20 -14.17
C VAL A 101 2.61 -8.40 -13.96
N GLY A 102 2.05 -9.60 -13.75
CA GLY A 102 2.84 -10.81 -13.51
C GLY A 102 3.55 -10.85 -12.16
N ALA A 103 3.28 -9.89 -11.27
CA ALA A 103 4.01 -9.73 -10.02
C ALA A 103 3.43 -10.62 -8.90
N GLN A 104 4.29 -11.47 -8.34
CA GLN A 104 3.97 -12.22 -7.13
C GLN A 104 3.91 -11.29 -5.91
N SER A 105 3.10 -11.66 -4.91
CA SER A 105 3.04 -10.92 -3.65
C SER A 105 3.20 -11.87 -2.46
N LYS A 106 3.98 -11.44 -1.47
CA LYS A 106 4.00 -12.09 -0.15
C LYS A 106 2.86 -11.54 0.68
N LEU A 107 2.03 -12.42 1.24
CA LEU A 107 1.00 -12.05 2.20
C LEU A 107 1.52 -12.25 3.62
N LEU A 108 1.52 -11.19 4.42
CA LEU A 108 1.86 -11.25 5.84
C LEU A 108 0.59 -11.04 6.67
N HIS A 109 0.26 -12.04 7.48
CA HIS A 109 -0.89 -12.01 8.37
C HIS A 109 -0.47 -11.56 9.78
N LEU A 110 -1.20 -10.61 10.36
CA LEU A 110 -0.99 -10.11 11.72
C LEU A 110 -2.22 -10.36 12.58
N SER A 111 -2.07 -11.14 13.65
CA SER A 111 -3.15 -11.48 14.59
C SER A 111 -3.24 -10.53 15.78
N GLY A 112 -3.56 -9.26 15.50
CA GLY A 112 -3.78 -8.23 16.51
C GLY A 112 -2.50 -7.60 17.08
N PRO A 113 -2.60 -6.79 18.15
CA PRO A 113 -1.52 -5.88 18.58
C PRO A 113 -0.19 -6.57 18.95
N LYS A 114 -0.24 -7.79 19.48
CA LYS A 114 0.96 -8.55 19.90
C LYS A 114 1.84 -8.98 18.74
N ASP A 115 1.27 -9.04 17.54
CA ASP A 115 1.95 -9.49 16.33
C ASP A 115 2.54 -8.33 15.51
N LEU A 116 2.13 -7.08 15.77
CA LEU A 116 2.63 -5.91 15.03
C LEU A 116 4.16 -5.78 14.99
N PRO A 117 4.92 -6.12 16.06
CA PRO A 117 6.38 -6.11 15.99
C PRO A 117 6.96 -7.06 14.93
N SER A 118 6.26 -8.17 14.60
CA SER A 118 6.69 -9.16 13.62
C SER A 118 6.69 -8.61 12.18
N ALA A 119 5.97 -7.51 11.92
CA ALA A 119 5.97 -6.82 10.63
C ALA A 119 7.28 -6.08 10.32
N THR A 120 8.08 -5.76 11.34
CA THR A 120 9.27 -4.91 11.22
C THR A 120 10.29 -5.46 10.23
N THR A 121 10.77 -6.69 10.46
CA THR A 121 11.81 -7.30 9.61
C THR A 121 11.32 -7.53 8.17
N PRO A 122 10.13 -8.12 7.93
CA PRO A 122 9.60 -8.27 6.57
C PRO A 122 9.49 -6.94 5.81
N LEU A 123 9.07 -5.86 6.47
CA LEU A 123 8.95 -4.55 5.83
C LEU A 123 10.32 -3.93 5.51
N LEU A 124 11.29 -4.04 6.42
CA LEU A 124 12.65 -3.57 6.17
C LEU A 124 13.28 -4.28 4.95
N GLU A 125 13.17 -5.62 4.93
CA GLU A 125 13.67 -6.44 3.82
C GLU A 125 12.93 -6.12 2.52
N HIS A 126 11.61 -5.95 2.57
CA HIS A 126 10.80 -5.62 1.40
C HIS A 126 11.20 -4.30 0.76
N PHE A 127 11.22 -3.22 1.53
CA PHE A 127 11.55 -1.89 0.99
C PHE A 127 13.02 -1.78 0.56
N SER A 128 13.93 -2.52 1.20
CA SER A 128 15.35 -2.51 0.80
C SER A 128 15.63 -3.35 -0.46
N ARG A 129 14.88 -4.43 -0.68
CA ARG A 129 15.16 -5.39 -1.76
C ARG A 129 14.26 -5.25 -2.98
N HIS A 130 12.98 -4.93 -2.78
CA HIS A 130 11.99 -4.92 -3.86
C HIS A 130 11.60 -3.48 -4.23
N GLY A 131 11.17 -2.69 -3.25
CA GLY A 131 10.84 -1.27 -3.46
C GLY A 131 9.35 -0.90 -3.56
N PRO A 132 8.41 -1.71 -4.12
CA PRO A 132 7.01 -1.29 -4.26
C PRO A 132 6.34 -0.89 -2.94
N PRO A 133 5.37 0.03 -2.97
CA PRO A 133 4.48 0.28 -1.84
C PRO A 133 3.78 -1.01 -1.37
N VAL A 134 3.48 -1.06 -0.08
CA VAL A 134 2.80 -2.19 0.58
C VAL A 134 1.38 -1.78 0.92
N MET A 135 0.39 -2.62 0.67
CA MET A 135 -0.97 -2.40 1.22
C MET A 135 -1.09 -3.10 2.57
N ILE A 136 -1.72 -2.45 3.54
CA ILE A 136 -2.22 -3.09 4.76
C ILE A 136 -3.74 -2.97 4.79
N GLY A 137 -4.42 -4.11 4.93
CA GLY A 137 -5.88 -4.21 5.03
C GLY A 137 -6.31 -4.75 6.40
N SER A 138 -7.32 -4.13 7.01
CA SER A 138 -7.94 -4.63 8.24
C SER A 138 -9.41 -4.23 8.31
N GLY A 139 -10.29 -5.23 8.30
CA GLY A 139 -11.74 -5.02 8.17
C GLY A 139 -12.06 -4.15 6.96
N ASP A 140 -12.77 -3.05 7.21
CA ASP A 140 -13.22 -2.07 6.22
C ASP A 140 -12.19 -0.94 5.98
N TYR A 141 -10.89 -1.20 6.21
CA TYR A 141 -9.85 -0.20 5.99
C TYR A 141 -8.68 -0.77 5.21
N ALA A 142 -8.19 0.02 4.26
CA ALA A 142 -6.94 -0.22 3.55
C ALA A 142 -6.05 1.03 3.59
N PHE A 143 -4.76 0.84 3.80
CA PHE A 143 -3.75 1.90 3.76
C PHE A 143 -2.57 1.47 2.90
N VAL A 144 -1.84 2.45 2.37
CA VAL A 144 -0.57 2.23 1.68
C VAL A 144 0.57 2.56 2.63
N LEU A 145 1.52 1.65 2.78
CA LEU A 145 2.76 1.84 3.51
C LEU A 145 3.87 2.11 2.49
N LEU A 146 4.61 3.19 2.73
CA LEU A 146 5.70 3.67 1.89
C LEU A 146 7.06 3.54 2.58
N GLY A 147 7.08 3.05 3.82
CA GLY A 147 8.31 2.88 4.56
C GLY A 147 8.06 2.43 5.98
N VAL A 148 9.13 2.01 6.61
CA VAL A 148 9.15 1.49 7.98
C VAL A 148 10.38 2.05 8.71
N ILE A 149 10.21 2.36 9.99
CA ILE A 149 11.29 2.62 10.93
C ILE A 149 11.20 1.54 12.01
N ALA A 150 12.24 0.72 12.07
CA ALA A 150 12.48 -0.19 13.17
C ALA A 150 13.08 0.60 14.35
N PRO A 151 12.44 0.60 15.53
CA PRO A 151 12.93 1.31 16.69
C PRO A 151 14.27 0.73 17.19
N GLY A 152 15.22 1.61 17.48
CA GLY A 152 16.50 1.28 18.08
C GLY A 152 16.37 0.97 19.56
N GLY A 153 16.38 -0.31 19.95
CA GLY A 153 16.24 -0.71 21.34
C GLY A 153 15.68 -2.11 21.55
N VAL A 154 14.91 -2.28 22.64
CA VAL A 154 14.33 -3.55 23.07
C VAL A 154 13.52 -4.20 21.94
N ARG A 155 13.86 -5.46 21.63
CA ARG A 155 13.09 -6.30 20.68
C ARG A 155 11.63 -6.36 21.14
N GLN A 156 10.67 -6.22 20.23
CA GLN A 156 9.19 -6.30 20.42
C GLN A 156 8.40 -4.97 20.45
N GLN A 157 8.98 -3.84 20.08
CA GLN A 157 8.18 -2.63 19.84
C GLN A 157 7.52 -2.64 18.46
N SER A 158 6.31 -2.08 18.36
CA SER A 158 5.63 -1.86 17.09
C SER A 158 6.45 -0.91 16.22
N PRO A 159 6.59 -1.15 14.91
CA PRO A 159 7.33 -0.25 14.05
C PRO A 159 6.54 1.03 13.77
N ARG A 160 7.26 2.10 13.44
CA ARG A 160 6.65 3.27 12.80
C ARG A 160 6.61 3.04 11.30
N VAL A 161 5.55 3.48 10.66
CA VAL A 161 5.32 3.31 9.23
C VAL A 161 4.97 4.64 8.58
N LEU A 162 5.45 4.84 7.34
CA LEU A 162 5.06 5.98 6.53
C LEU A 162 3.76 5.63 5.80
N VAL A 163 2.67 6.23 6.23
CA VAL A 163 1.33 5.92 5.72
C VAL A 163 0.97 6.91 4.63
N LEU A 164 0.43 6.41 3.53
CA LEU A 164 -0.30 7.16 2.52
C LEU A 164 -1.76 6.68 2.54
N ASP A 165 -2.65 7.58 2.93
CA ASP A 165 -4.03 7.24 3.29
C ASP A 165 -4.97 7.40 2.07
N PRO A 166 -5.47 6.31 1.45
CA PRO A 166 -6.32 6.41 0.27
C PRO A 166 -7.70 7.01 0.56
N HIS A 167 -8.05 7.26 1.83
CA HIS A 167 -9.34 7.86 2.21
C HIS A 167 -9.36 9.38 2.09
N TYR A 168 -8.22 10.01 1.77
CA TYR A 168 -8.19 11.42 1.42
C TYR A 168 -9.15 11.71 0.26
N ALA A 169 -9.88 12.81 0.38
CA ALA A 169 -10.90 13.23 -0.57
C ALA A 169 -10.80 14.72 -0.89
N GLY A 170 -9.61 15.31 -0.68
CA GLY A 170 -9.34 16.71 -0.94
C GLY A 170 -8.70 16.93 -2.32
N VAL A 171 -8.00 18.05 -2.47
CA VAL A 171 -7.37 18.47 -3.72
C VAL A 171 -6.14 17.62 -4.04
N ASP A 172 -6.01 17.26 -5.31
CA ASP A 172 -4.90 16.47 -5.82
C ASP A 172 -3.66 17.36 -6.05
N ASP A 173 -3.04 17.76 -4.94
CA ASP A 173 -1.82 18.57 -4.92
C ASP A 173 -0.82 18.00 -3.91
N ALA A 174 0.40 17.69 -4.37
CA ALA A 174 1.41 17.01 -3.57
C ALA A 174 1.86 17.83 -2.33
N ALA A 175 1.91 19.17 -2.45
CA ALA A 175 2.21 20.03 -1.32
C ALA A 175 1.04 20.04 -0.32
N HIS A 176 -0.19 20.04 -0.81
CA HIS A 176 -1.38 19.97 0.03
C HIS A 176 -1.45 18.67 0.84
N VAL A 177 -1.23 17.53 0.18
CA VAL A 177 -1.25 16.17 0.78
C VAL A 177 -0.28 16.03 1.96
N THR A 178 0.87 16.71 1.90
CA THR A 178 1.93 16.63 2.93
C THR A 178 1.90 17.78 3.93
N ALA A 179 1.33 18.93 3.59
CA ALA A 179 1.31 20.10 4.48
C ALA A 179 0.00 20.27 5.25
N HIS A 180 -1.14 19.82 4.69
CA HIS A 180 -2.46 20.14 5.22
C HIS A 180 -3.09 18.97 5.97
N ARG A 181 -3.78 19.30 7.07
CA ARG A 181 -4.57 18.33 7.82
C ARG A 181 -5.95 18.22 7.19
N SER A 182 -6.41 16.99 7.01
CA SER A 182 -7.72 16.66 6.45
C SER A 182 -8.39 15.57 7.29
N ARG A 183 -9.70 15.40 7.10
CA ARG A 183 -10.43 14.29 7.68
C ARG A 183 -10.16 13.03 6.86
N LEU A 184 -9.69 11.98 7.53
CA LEU A 184 -9.20 10.74 6.96
C LEU A 184 -10.01 9.55 7.50
N ALA A 185 -9.48 8.33 7.30
CA ALA A 185 -10.04 7.09 7.80
C ALA A 185 -10.41 7.17 9.30
N ALA A 186 -11.50 6.50 9.68
CA ALA A 186 -12.02 6.45 11.05
C ALA A 186 -12.25 7.84 11.70
N GLY A 187 -12.44 8.89 10.91
CA GLY A 187 -12.67 10.25 11.41
C GLY A 187 -11.41 10.96 11.93
N ARG A 188 -10.22 10.36 11.75
CA ARG A 188 -8.94 10.96 12.14
C ARG A 188 -8.71 12.29 11.40
N VAL A 189 -8.13 13.27 12.09
CA VAL A 189 -7.67 14.52 11.47
C VAL A 189 -6.14 14.54 11.44
N GLY A 190 -5.55 14.46 10.25
CA GLY A 190 -4.11 14.39 10.06
C GLY A 190 -3.72 14.62 8.61
N ARG A 191 -2.45 14.39 8.27
CA ARG A 191 -1.99 14.49 6.88
C ARG A 191 -2.25 13.19 6.14
N ALA A 192 -2.52 13.30 4.85
CA ALA A 192 -2.75 12.15 3.98
C ALA A 192 -1.48 11.31 3.81
N CYS A 193 -0.29 11.93 3.89
CA CYS A 193 0.99 11.23 3.93
C CYS A 193 1.78 11.62 5.19
N GLU A 194 1.97 10.69 6.14
CA GLU A 194 2.77 10.94 7.34
C GLU A 194 3.26 9.68 8.07
N TRP A 195 4.33 9.84 8.84
CA TRP A 195 4.85 8.81 9.75
C TRP A 195 3.91 8.62 10.94
N ARG A 196 3.61 7.36 11.25
CA ARG A 196 2.68 6.95 12.31
C ARG A 196 3.19 5.67 12.98
N GLU A 197 2.84 5.48 14.25
CA GLU A 197 2.94 4.15 14.86
C GLU A 197 1.99 3.19 14.12
N LEU A 198 2.44 1.95 13.82
CA LEU A 198 1.61 0.97 13.12
C LEU A 198 0.33 0.63 13.90
N ASP A 199 0.40 0.64 15.23
CA ASP A 199 -0.74 0.39 16.13
C ASP A 199 -1.75 1.56 16.17
N SER A 200 -1.39 2.73 15.63
CA SER A 200 -2.29 3.88 15.52
C SER A 200 -3.24 3.80 14.33
N LEU A 201 -3.06 2.81 13.44
CA LEU A 201 -4.01 2.51 12.38
C LEU A 201 -5.28 1.88 12.99
N PRO A 202 -6.47 2.07 12.40
CA PRO A 202 -7.70 1.42 12.85
C PRO A 202 -7.69 -0.09 12.51
N LEU A 203 -6.78 -0.83 13.13
CA LEU A 203 -6.61 -2.27 12.92
C LEU A 203 -7.64 -3.02 13.78
N GLY A 204 -8.35 -3.95 13.16
CA GLY A 204 -9.26 -4.89 13.80
C GLY A 204 -8.55 -6.12 14.37
N ALA A 205 -9.29 -7.23 14.52
CA ALA A 205 -8.78 -8.48 15.08
C ALA A 205 -7.62 -9.09 14.26
N PHE A 206 -7.63 -8.87 12.95
CA PHE A 206 -6.61 -9.34 12.02
C PHE A 206 -6.27 -8.25 11.01
N SER A 207 -5.03 -8.22 10.57
CA SER A 207 -4.57 -7.38 9.46
C SER A 207 -3.77 -8.20 8.48
N ASN A 208 -3.87 -7.90 7.20
CA ASN A 208 -3.09 -8.56 6.15
C ASN A 208 -2.30 -7.50 5.39
N LEU A 209 -1.00 -7.76 5.19
CA LEU A 209 -0.15 -6.92 4.36
C LEU A 209 0.12 -7.64 3.03
N VAL A 210 0.02 -6.89 1.95
CA VAL A 210 0.43 -7.32 0.60
C VAL A 210 1.78 -6.71 0.32
N LEU A 211 2.81 -7.53 0.16
CA LEU A 211 4.18 -7.15 -0.15
C LEU A 211 4.50 -7.54 -1.61
N PRO A 212 4.26 -6.66 -2.61
CA PRO A 212 4.45 -6.97 -4.02
C PRO A 212 5.93 -7.15 -4.37
N GLN A 213 6.26 -8.18 -5.13
CA GLN A 213 7.65 -8.53 -5.43
C GLN A 213 8.01 -8.15 -6.87
N VAL A 214 9.20 -7.60 -7.06
CA VAL A 214 9.85 -7.51 -8.37
C VAL A 214 10.77 -8.71 -8.57
N HIS A 215 10.64 -9.40 -9.70
CA HIS A 215 11.65 -10.37 -10.13
C HIS A 215 12.80 -9.59 -10.77
N VAL A 216 13.87 -9.35 -10.00
CA VAL A 216 15.13 -8.92 -10.60
C VAL A 216 15.65 -10.13 -11.38
N ALA A 217 15.56 -10.09 -12.71
CA ALA A 217 16.32 -11.02 -13.54
C ALA A 217 17.78 -10.88 -13.11
N ARG A 218 18.38 -11.95 -12.57
CA ARG A 218 19.82 -11.96 -12.35
C ARG A 218 20.45 -11.63 -13.70
N GLU A 219 21.14 -10.51 -13.81
CA GLU A 219 21.99 -10.24 -14.96
C GLU A 219 22.92 -11.44 -15.10
N SER A 220 22.62 -12.29 -16.07
CA SER A 220 23.55 -13.30 -16.51
C SER A 220 24.75 -12.52 -17.02
N HIS A 221 25.84 -12.56 -16.25
CA HIS A 221 27.14 -12.06 -16.65
C HIS A 221 27.39 -12.43 -18.11
N ARG A 222 27.20 -11.48 -19.03
CA ARG A 222 27.80 -11.54 -20.35
C ARG A 222 29.29 -11.38 -20.10
N ARG A 223 29.97 -12.50 -19.88
CA ARG A 223 31.40 -12.58 -20.10
C ARG A 223 31.59 -12.39 -21.61
N LEU A 224 32.21 -11.28 -21.96
CA LEU A 224 32.89 -11.09 -23.24
C LEU A 224 33.98 -12.16 -23.39
#